data_AF-A0A1F0BQK1-F1
#
_entry.id   AF-A0A1F0BQK1-F1
#
_cell.length_a   1.000
_cell.length_b   1.000
_cell.length_c   1.000
_cell.angle_alpha   90.00
_cell.angle_beta   90.00
_cell.angle_gamma   90.00
#
_symmetry.space_group_name_H-M   'P 1'
#
loop_
_entity.id
_entity.type
_entity.pdbx_description
1 polymer ?
#
loop_
_entity_poly.entity_id
_entity_poly.type
_entity_poly.pdbx_seq_one_letter_code
_entity_poly.pdbx_strand_id
1 'polypeptide(L)'
;MPSFIEEIPVKIFEGIKKVYHLCSSKLQEYQRKAQIEEKQKNWDSFIVTTQNALIELVKENIQENQFAYTLSPIYEEQEVDQADGSKSIQRVHVSDERVPLCAIENHGIREFEAKCVVFRFQVFGEIDSDVLLRIKDTWIFYLHKYALHGLADLYVKHGLRYLVFIICNESDRRTIKGALFKLKHPWS
;
A
#
# COMPACT_ATOMS: atom_id res chain seq x y z
N MET A 1 20.48 -15.87 65.95
CA MET A 1 21.37 -16.11 64.80
C MET A 1 20.66 -17.10 63.89
N PRO A 2 20.18 -16.72 62.69
CA PRO A 2 19.70 -17.70 61.74
C PRO A 2 20.90 -18.52 61.23
N SER A 3 20.69 -19.82 61.04
CA SER A 3 21.75 -20.74 60.64
C SER A 3 22.05 -20.59 59.15
N PHE A 4 23.32 -20.72 58.76
CA PHE A 4 23.82 -20.66 57.38
C PHE A 4 23.08 -21.61 56.40
N ILE A 5 22.31 -22.58 56.91
CA ILE A 5 21.56 -23.58 56.13
C ILE A 5 20.24 -22.99 55.58
N GLU A 6 19.65 -21.97 56.21
CA GLU A 6 18.41 -21.32 55.72
C GLU A 6 18.65 -20.21 54.70
N GLU A 7 19.82 -19.55 54.70
CA GLU A 7 20.11 -18.45 53.77
C GLU A 7 20.46 -18.91 52.34
N ILE A 8 21.09 -20.08 52.19
CA ILE A 8 21.51 -20.62 50.90
C ILE A 8 20.30 -20.95 49.98
N PRO A 9 19.25 -21.64 50.46
CA PRO A 9 18.05 -21.90 49.65
C PRO A 9 17.34 -20.62 49.20
N VAL A 10 17.27 -19.61 50.06
CA VAL A 10 16.59 -18.33 49.77
C VAL A 10 17.32 -17.54 48.68
N LYS A 11 18.66 -17.44 48.76
CA LYS A 11 19.47 -16.74 47.74
C LYS A 11 19.42 -17.44 46.37
N ILE A 12 19.41 -18.77 46.35
CA ILE A 12 19.26 -19.56 45.12
C ILE A 12 17.86 -19.36 44.52
N PHE A 13 16.81 -19.39 45.35
CA PHE A 13 15.43 -19.16 44.91
C PHE A 13 15.22 -17.75 44.35
N GLU A 14 15.76 -16.72 45.00
CA GLU A 14 15.75 -15.35 44.49
C GLU A 14 16.52 -15.20 43.17
N GLY A 15 17.66 -15.89 43.03
CA GLY A 15 18.43 -15.97 41.79
C GLY A 15 17.63 -16.59 40.65
N ILE A 16 16.97 -17.73 40.90
CA ILE A 16 16.11 -18.42 39.92
C ILE A 16 14.91 -17.53 39.54
N LYS A 17 14.28 -16.87 40.52
CA LYS A 17 13.18 -15.94 40.27
C LYS A 17 13.62 -14.75 39.40
N LYS A 18 14.79 -14.19 39.65
CA LYS A 18 15.38 -13.11 38.83
C LYS A 18 15.69 -13.57 37.41
N VAL A 19 16.29 -14.75 37.23
CA VAL A 19 16.57 -15.32 35.91
C VAL A 19 15.27 -15.62 35.15
N TYR A 20 14.27 -16.18 35.83
CA TYR A 20 12.95 -16.42 35.23
C TYR A 20 12.28 -15.11 34.77
N HIS A 21 12.29 -14.07 35.61
CA HIS A 21 11.77 -12.74 35.25
C HIS A 21 12.53 -12.10 34.09
N LEU A 22 13.85 -12.27 34.04
CA LEU A 22 14.66 -11.76 32.93
C LEU A 22 14.36 -12.51 31.61
N CYS A 23 14.23 -13.83 31.68
CA CYS A 23 13.87 -14.65 30.53
C CYS A 23 12.44 -14.35 30.04
N SER A 24 11.48 -14.17 30.95
CA SER A 24 10.10 -13.83 30.58
C SER A 24 10.00 -12.43 29.97
N SER A 25 10.73 -11.45 30.51
CA SER A 25 10.82 -10.10 29.93
C SER A 25 11.43 -10.13 28.53
N LYS A 26 12.53 -10.86 28.32
CA LYS A 26 13.11 -11.05 26.98
C LYS A 26 12.14 -11.73 26.02
N LEU A 27 11.44 -12.78 26.45
CA LEU A 27 10.43 -13.46 25.63
C LEU A 27 9.32 -12.49 25.19
N GLN A 28 8.83 -11.65 26.10
CA GLN A 28 7.82 -10.63 25.78
C GLN A 28 8.34 -9.59 24.78
N GLU A 29 9.59 -9.15 24.92
CA GLU A 29 10.21 -8.25 23.93
C GLU A 29 10.33 -8.90 22.56
N TYR A 30 10.76 -10.16 22.49
CA TYR A 30 10.82 -10.92 21.23
C TYR A 30 9.44 -11.08 20.60
N GLN A 31 8.42 -11.45 21.38
CA GLN A 31 7.05 -11.56 20.90
C GLN A 31 6.52 -10.23 20.38
N ARG A 32 6.80 -9.12 21.07
CA ARG A 32 6.40 -7.79 20.62
C ARG A 32 7.07 -7.40 19.31
N LYS A 33 8.37 -7.68 19.15
CA LYS A 33 9.10 -7.44 17.89
C LYS A 33 8.51 -8.24 16.74
N ALA A 34 8.28 -9.54 16.93
CA ALA A 34 7.67 -10.40 15.93
C ALA A 34 6.27 -9.91 15.51
N GLN A 35 5.44 -9.47 16.47
CA GLN A 35 4.12 -8.89 16.16
C GLN A 35 4.21 -7.59 15.35
N ILE A 36 5.22 -6.74 15.61
CA ILE A 36 5.43 -5.52 14.83
C ILE A 36 5.86 -5.86 13.40
N GLU A 37 6.79 -6.81 13.24
CA GLU A 37 7.25 -7.27 11.93
C GLU A 37 6.12 -7.90 11.11
N GLU A 38 5.29 -8.73 11.74
CA GLU A 38 4.13 -9.34 11.08
C GLU A 38 3.10 -8.30 10.66
N LYS A 39 2.82 -7.31 11.53
CA LYS A 39 1.94 -6.18 11.17
C LYS A 39 2.50 -5.38 10.00
N GLN A 40 3.81 -5.13 9.97
CA GLN A 40 4.44 -4.41 8.88
C GLN A 40 4.35 -5.21 7.57
N LYS A 41 4.63 -6.51 7.60
CA LYS A 41 4.50 -7.39 6.43
C LYS A 41 3.07 -7.41 5.89
N ASN A 42 2.08 -7.51 6.77
CA ASN A 42 0.68 -7.49 6.39
C ASN A 42 0.29 -6.13 5.79
N TRP A 43 0.83 -5.04 6.33
CA TRP A 43 0.64 -3.71 5.78
C TRP A 43 1.25 -3.56 4.39
N ASP A 44 2.49 -4.00 4.19
CA ASP A 44 3.16 -3.92 2.89
C ASP A 44 2.42 -4.77 1.83
N SER A 45 1.97 -5.96 2.21
CA SER A 45 1.11 -6.81 1.37
C SER A 45 -0.21 -6.14 0.99
N PHE A 46 -0.84 -5.47 1.96
CA PHE A 46 -2.05 -4.68 1.72
C PHE A 46 -1.77 -3.56 0.71
N ILE A 47 -0.69 -2.78 0.88
CA ILE A 47 -0.32 -1.70 -0.04
C ILE A 47 -0.13 -2.20 -1.48
N VAL A 48 0.59 -3.31 -1.67
CA VAL A 48 0.79 -3.91 -3.01
C VAL A 48 -0.54 -4.38 -3.61
N THR A 49 -1.38 -5.04 -2.81
CA THR A 49 -2.69 -5.51 -3.28
C THR A 49 -3.59 -4.33 -3.65
N THR A 50 -3.58 -3.26 -2.85
CA THR A 50 -4.30 -2.02 -3.15
C THR A 50 -3.77 -1.35 -4.40
N GLN A 51 -2.44 -1.30 -4.60
CA GLN A 51 -1.86 -0.75 -5.82
C GLN A 51 -2.40 -1.45 -7.07
N ASN A 52 -2.39 -2.79 -7.07
CA ASN A 52 -2.89 -3.57 -8.20
C ASN A 52 -4.38 -3.31 -8.46
N ALA A 53 -5.20 -3.27 -7.40
CA ALA A 53 -6.62 -2.96 -7.52
C ALA A 53 -6.86 -1.54 -8.08
N LEU A 54 -6.04 -0.56 -7.69
CA LEU A 54 -6.12 0.81 -8.20
C LEU A 54 -5.66 0.93 -9.65
N ILE A 55 -4.65 0.14 -10.06
CA ILE A 55 -4.20 0.06 -11.46
C ILE A 55 -5.35 -0.40 -12.35
N GLU A 56 -6.03 -1.49 -11.98
CA GLU A 56 -7.20 -1.97 -12.73
C GLU A 56 -8.35 -0.95 -12.71
N LEU A 57 -8.65 -0.35 -11.56
CA LEU A 57 -9.67 0.68 -11.45
C LEU A 57 -9.42 1.85 -12.40
N VAL A 58 -8.17 2.33 -12.47
CA VAL A 58 -7.77 3.41 -13.40
C VAL A 58 -7.92 2.95 -14.84
N LYS A 59 -7.45 1.75 -15.17
CA LYS A 59 -7.50 1.19 -16.52
C LYS A 59 -8.94 0.99 -17.04
N GLU A 60 -9.86 0.56 -16.17
CA GLU A 60 -11.26 0.34 -16.52
C GLU A 60 -12.06 1.64 -16.70
N ASN A 61 -11.67 2.71 -16.02
CA ASN A 61 -12.46 3.95 -15.95
C ASN A 61 -11.88 5.10 -16.77
N ILE A 62 -10.58 5.07 -17.12
CA ILE A 62 -9.88 6.15 -17.82
C ILE A 62 -9.35 5.62 -19.15
N GLN A 63 -9.45 6.42 -20.21
CA GLN A 63 -9.00 6.01 -21.54
C GLN A 63 -7.47 5.75 -21.56
N GLU A 64 -7.03 4.80 -22.38
CA GLU A 64 -5.62 4.38 -22.47
C GLU A 64 -4.63 5.48 -22.90
N ASN A 65 -5.11 6.57 -23.48
CA ASN A 65 -4.31 7.74 -23.85
C ASN A 65 -4.33 8.85 -22.79
N GLN A 66 -5.11 8.68 -21.71
CA GLN A 66 -5.31 9.66 -20.64
C GLN A 66 -4.52 9.35 -19.37
N PHE A 67 -3.63 8.36 -19.37
CA PHE A 67 -2.71 8.10 -18.26
C PHE A 67 -1.29 7.78 -18.73
N ALA A 68 -0.32 8.07 -17.87
CA ALA A 68 1.06 7.60 -18.08
C ALA A 68 1.11 6.08 -17.83
N TYR A 69 1.79 5.35 -18.71
CA TYR A 69 1.77 3.89 -18.71
C TYR A 69 3.15 3.27 -18.88
N THR A 70 3.26 2.00 -18.48
CA THR A 70 4.27 1.06 -18.96
C THR A 70 3.61 0.05 -19.90
N LEU A 71 4.40 -0.61 -20.74
CA LEU A 71 3.95 -1.73 -21.54
C LEU A 71 4.20 -3.03 -20.79
N SER A 72 3.19 -3.90 -20.73
CA SER A 72 3.31 -5.25 -20.20
C SER A 72 3.01 -6.25 -21.31
N PRO A 73 3.92 -7.21 -21.60
CA PRO A 73 3.71 -8.17 -22.66
C PRO A 73 2.56 -9.13 -22.32
N ILE A 74 1.67 -9.34 -23.28
CA ILE A 74 0.64 -10.38 -23.26
C ILE A 74 1.16 -11.59 -24.03
N TYR A 75 1.08 -12.76 -23.39
CA TYR A 75 1.45 -14.04 -23.99
C TYR A 75 0.21 -14.91 -24.14
N GLU A 76 0.09 -15.58 -25.28
CA GLU A 76 -0.91 -16.61 -25.51
C GLU A 76 -0.25 -17.96 -25.69
N GLU A 77 -0.97 -19.02 -25.29
CA GLU A 77 -0.57 -20.39 -25.52
C GLU A 77 -0.97 -20.79 -26.94
N GLN A 78 0.02 -21.04 -27.80
CA GLN A 78 -0.18 -21.48 -29.17
C GLN A 78 0.40 -22.87 -29.36
N GLU A 79 -0.32 -23.68 -30.13
CA GLU A 79 0.15 -25.01 -30.54
C GLU A 79 1.11 -24.84 -31.73
N VAL A 80 2.34 -25.32 -31.56
CA VAL A 80 3.42 -25.23 -32.54
C VAL A 80 3.82 -26.64 -32.96
N ASP A 81 3.79 -26.88 -34.28
CA ASP A 81 4.28 -28.12 -34.87
C ASP A 81 5.81 -28.17 -34.84
N GLN A 82 6.36 -29.27 -34.34
CA GLN A 82 7.79 -29.52 -34.29
C GLN A 82 8.27 -30.21 -35.57
N ALA A 83 9.59 -30.18 -35.80
CA ALA A 83 10.21 -30.77 -36.99
C ALA A 83 10.01 -32.29 -37.10
N ASP A 84 9.70 -32.97 -36.00
CA ASP A 84 9.39 -34.40 -35.94
C ASP A 84 7.89 -34.70 -36.13
N GLY A 85 7.07 -33.67 -36.40
CA GLY A 85 5.62 -33.76 -36.56
C GLY A 85 4.84 -33.84 -35.24
N SER A 86 5.51 -33.77 -34.09
CA SER A 86 4.84 -33.65 -32.79
C SER A 86 4.33 -32.23 -32.56
N LYS A 87 3.35 -32.07 -31.66
CA LYS A 87 2.77 -30.78 -31.31
C LYS A 87 3.18 -30.38 -29.90
N SER A 88 3.50 -29.10 -29.72
CA SER A 88 3.84 -28.53 -28.39
C SER A 88 3.16 -27.20 -28.16
N ILE A 89 2.76 -26.94 -26.91
CA ILE A 89 2.20 -25.64 -26.52
C ILE A 89 3.36 -24.72 -26.14
N GLN A 90 3.47 -23.58 -26.82
CA GLN A 90 4.45 -22.54 -26.52
C GLN A 90 3.75 -21.24 -26.15
N ARG A 91 4.33 -20.50 -25.21
CA ARG A 91 3.89 -19.14 -24.89
C ARG A 91 4.52 -18.17 -25.88
N VAL A 92 3.67 -17.59 -26.73
CA VAL A 92 4.09 -16.65 -27.76
C VAL A 92 3.60 -15.27 -27.36
N HIS A 93 4.48 -14.26 -27.45
CA HIS A 93 4.09 -12.87 -27.25
C HIS A 93 3.15 -12.45 -28.38
N VAL A 94 1.98 -11.92 -28.04
CA VAL A 94 0.95 -11.55 -29.02
C VAL A 94 0.73 -10.05 -29.12
N SER A 95 0.88 -9.32 -28.01
CA SER A 95 0.66 -7.89 -27.94
C SER A 95 1.21 -7.31 -26.64
N ASP A 96 1.24 -5.99 -26.53
CA ASP A 96 1.57 -5.29 -25.29
C ASP A 96 0.35 -4.56 -24.75
N GLU A 97 0.10 -4.71 -23.46
CA GLU A 97 -0.93 -3.98 -22.74
C GLU A 97 -0.36 -2.70 -22.11
N ARG A 98 -1.14 -1.61 -22.16
CA ARG A 98 -0.83 -0.38 -21.43
C ARG A 98 -1.29 -0.48 -19.99
N VAL A 99 -0.33 -0.45 -19.07
CA VAL A 99 -0.58 -0.53 -17.62
C VAL A 99 -0.31 0.84 -16.98
N PRO A 100 -1.29 1.46 -16.30
CA PRO A 100 -1.10 2.73 -15.61
C PRO A 100 0.07 2.72 -14.62
N LEU A 101 0.90 3.77 -14.65
CA LEU A 101 1.98 3.95 -13.69
C LEU A 101 1.44 4.47 -12.37
N CYS A 102 1.56 3.66 -11.31
CA CYS A 102 1.20 4.02 -9.95
C CYS A 102 2.44 4.26 -9.09
N ALA A 103 2.68 5.51 -8.69
CA ALA A 103 3.70 5.86 -7.71
C ALA A 103 3.11 5.82 -6.29
N ILE A 104 3.80 5.19 -5.35
CA ILE A 104 3.35 5.05 -3.96
C ILE A 104 4.27 5.85 -3.02
N GLU A 105 3.68 6.60 -2.11
CA GLU A 105 4.38 7.30 -1.03
C GLU A 105 3.78 6.89 0.32
N ASN A 106 4.49 6.06 1.08
CA ASN A 106 4.00 5.42 2.31
C ASN A 106 4.21 6.23 3.60
N HIS A 107 4.85 7.40 3.50
CA HIS A 107 5.20 8.25 4.65
C HIS A 107 4.62 9.67 4.54
N GLY A 108 3.66 9.83 3.65
CA GLY A 108 3.09 11.12 3.28
C GLY A 108 3.99 11.84 2.29
N ILE A 109 3.37 12.73 1.53
CA ILE A 109 4.08 13.69 0.70
C ILE A 109 4.11 15.02 1.46
N ARG A 110 5.17 15.81 1.27
CA ARG A 110 5.36 17.08 1.99
C ARG A 110 4.16 18.02 1.81
N GLU A 111 3.50 17.95 0.67
CA GLU A 111 2.37 18.77 0.26
C GLU A 111 1.15 18.58 1.14
N PHE A 112 0.95 17.40 1.74
CA PHE A 112 -0.22 17.10 2.56
C PHE A 112 -0.03 17.42 4.04
N GLU A 113 1.20 17.77 4.46
CA GLU A 113 1.54 18.18 5.84
C GLU A 113 1.04 17.20 6.93
N ALA A 114 0.77 15.95 6.55
CA ALA A 114 0.14 14.94 7.39
C ALA A 114 0.63 13.55 7.02
N LYS A 115 0.64 12.63 8.00
CA LYS A 115 1.03 11.25 7.77
C LYS A 115 -0.07 10.53 6.99
N CYS A 116 0.23 10.14 5.77
CA CYS A 116 -0.71 9.47 4.88
C CYS A 116 0.01 8.50 3.93
N VAL A 117 -0.75 7.59 3.33
CA VAL A 117 -0.27 6.82 2.17
C VAL A 117 -0.91 7.40 0.93
N VAL A 118 -0.12 7.65 -0.10
CA VAL A 118 -0.59 8.25 -1.36
C VAL A 118 -0.25 7.33 -2.51
N PHE A 119 -1.26 6.91 -3.26
CA PHE A 119 -1.13 6.30 -4.58
C PHE A 119 -1.39 7.37 -5.63
N ARG A 120 -0.47 7.55 -6.58
CA ARG A 120 -0.51 8.64 -7.54
C ARG A 120 -0.37 8.13 -8.97
N PHE A 121 -1.32 8.54 -9.80
CA PHE A 121 -1.35 8.31 -11.23
C PHE A 121 -1.24 9.64 -11.96
N GLN A 122 -0.34 9.73 -12.93
CA GLN A 122 -0.28 10.87 -13.82
C GLN A 122 -1.34 10.71 -14.91
N VAL A 123 -2.20 11.70 -15.07
CA VAL A 123 -3.32 11.70 -16.01
C VAL A 123 -3.21 12.85 -17.00
N PHE A 124 -3.77 12.67 -18.19
CA PHE A 124 -3.75 13.61 -19.29
C PHE A 124 -5.18 13.95 -19.75
N GLY A 125 -5.37 15.19 -20.20
CA GLY A 125 -6.69 15.68 -20.56
C GLY A 125 -7.61 15.85 -19.33
N GLU A 126 -8.90 15.97 -19.60
CA GLU A 126 -9.94 16.07 -18.57
C GLU A 126 -10.57 14.69 -18.33
N ILE A 127 -10.75 14.37 -17.05
CA ILE A 127 -11.53 13.21 -16.64
C ILE A 127 -12.95 13.68 -16.44
N ASP A 128 -13.89 12.98 -17.07
CA ASP A 128 -15.32 13.23 -16.93
C ASP A 128 -15.74 13.23 -15.44
N SER A 129 -16.61 14.16 -15.06
CA SER A 129 -17.03 14.33 -13.67
C SER A 129 -17.72 13.09 -13.10
N ASP A 130 -18.50 12.38 -13.91
CA ASP A 130 -19.22 11.17 -13.50
C ASP A 130 -18.25 10.00 -13.32
N VAL A 131 -17.21 9.93 -14.16
CA VAL A 131 -16.11 8.97 -14.00
C VAL A 131 -15.34 9.25 -12.71
N LEU A 132 -14.97 10.51 -12.46
CA LEU A 132 -14.24 10.88 -11.25
C LEU A 132 -15.07 10.62 -9.99
N LEU A 133 -16.38 10.88 -10.02
CA LEU A 133 -17.28 10.58 -8.90
C LEU A 133 -17.31 9.08 -8.61
N ARG A 134 -17.45 8.25 -9.64
CA ARG A 134 -17.44 6.79 -9.50
C ARG A 134 -16.13 6.28 -8.88
N ILE A 135 -14.99 6.77 -9.38
CA ILE A 135 -13.67 6.43 -8.82
C ILE A 135 -13.60 6.80 -7.33
N LYS A 136 -14.11 7.97 -6.94
CA LYS A 136 -14.14 8.42 -5.54
C LYS A 136 -15.00 7.52 -4.67
N ASP A 137 -16.19 7.16 -5.14
CA ASP A 137 -17.11 6.30 -4.38
C ASP A 137 -16.57 4.88 -4.24
N THR A 138 -16.00 4.31 -5.31
CA THR A 138 -15.34 3.00 -5.26
C THR A 138 -14.18 3.00 -4.27
N TRP A 139 -13.38 4.07 -4.25
CA TRP A 139 -12.28 4.18 -3.28
C TRP A 139 -12.76 4.26 -1.83
N ILE A 140 -13.77 5.08 -1.56
CA ILE A 140 -14.36 5.19 -0.22
C ILE A 140 -14.93 3.85 0.23
N PHE A 141 -15.66 3.15 -0.65
CA PHE A 141 -16.20 1.83 -0.37
C PHE A 141 -15.09 0.80 -0.07
N TYR A 142 -14.02 0.80 -0.87
CA TYR A 142 -12.86 -0.05 -0.65
C TYR A 142 -12.24 0.19 0.72
N LEU A 143 -12.03 1.45 1.12
CA LEU A 143 -11.44 1.77 2.43
C LEU A 143 -12.32 1.37 3.61
N HIS A 144 -13.64 1.56 3.50
CA HIS A 144 -14.58 1.13 4.53
C HIS A 144 -14.50 -0.38 4.81
N LYS A 145 -14.29 -1.21 3.78
CA LYS A 145 -14.11 -2.66 3.94
C LYS A 145 -12.94 -3.03 4.87
N TYR A 146 -11.92 -2.18 4.93
CA TYR A 146 -10.73 -2.38 5.76
C TYR A 146 -10.71 -1.50 7.02
N ALA A 147 -11.83 -0.83 7.36
CA ALA A 147 -11.91 0.14 8.45
C ALA A 147 -10.84 1.25 8.36
N LEU A 148 -10.52 1.67 7.13
CA LEU A 148 -9.57 2.75 6.85
C LEU A 148 -10.32 4.02 6.42
N HIS A 149 -9.63 5.15 6.55
CA HIS A 149 -10.12 6.44 6.06
C HIS A 149 -9.22 6.99 4.97
N GLY A 150 -9.80 7.85 4.16
CA GLY A 150 -9.11 8.38 3.01
C GLY A 150 -10.02 9.13 2.07
N LEU A 151 -9.47 9.49 0.93
CA LEU A 151 -10.15 10.21 -0.14
C LEU A 151 -9.37 10.04 -1.45
N ALA A 152 -10.07 10.25 -2.56
CA ALA A 152 -9.45 10.34 -3.87
C ALA A 152 -9.75 11.70 -4.48
N ASP A 153 -8.81 12.26 -5.23
CA ASP A 153 -9.04 13.52 -5.94
C ASP A 153 -8.03 13.78 -7.06
N LEU A 154 -8.32 14.81 -7.86
CA LEU A 154 -7.40 15.37 -8.83
C LEU A 154 -6.63 16.56 -8.25
N TYR A 155 -5.37 16.74 -8.60
CA TYR A 155 -4.67 18.01 -8.40
C TYR A 155 -3.64 18.29 -9.50
N VAL A 156 -3.11 19.51 -9.53
CA VAL A 156 -2.06 19.94 -10.47
C VAL A 156 -0.78 20.27 -9.71
N LYS A 157 0.36 19.77 -10.20
CA LYS A 157 1.67 20.13 -9.65
C LYS A 157 2.69 20.20 -10.79
N HIS A 158 3.45 21.29 -10.84
CA HIS A 158 4.44 21.56 -11.89
C HIS A 158 3.88 21.40 -13.32
N GLY A 159 2.61 21.79 -13.53
CA GLY A 159 1.92 21.67 -14.82
C GLY A 159 1.42 20.26 -15.16
N LEU A 160 1.66 19.27 -14.29
CA LEU A 160 1.18 17.90 -14.47
C LEU A 160 -0.08 17.66 -13.64
N ARG A 161 -1.03 16.92 -14.21
CA ARG A 161 -2.28 16.52 -13.54
C ARG A 161 -2.10 15.14 -12.91
N TYR A 162 -2.57 15.00 -11.69
CA TYR A 162 -2.47 13.78 -10.92
C TYR A 162 -3.82 13.36 -10.39
N LEU A 163 -4.16 12.09 -10.58
CA LEU A 163 -5.19 11.39 -9.82
C LEU A 163 -4.52 10.73 -8.62
N VAL A 164 -5.01 11.04 -7.42
CA VAL A 164 -4.48 10.48 -6.19
C VAL A 164 -5.54 9.77 -5.38
N PHE A 165 -5.11 8.68 -4.75
CA PHE A 165 -5.85 7.93 -3.75
C PHE A 165 -5.07 7.98 -2.46
N ILE A 166 -5.69 8.45 -1.40
CA ILE A 166 -5.02 8.76 -0.14
C ILE A 166 -5.67 7.92 0.96
N ILE A 167 -4.84 7.27 1.77
CA ILE A 167 -5.20 6.67 3.05
C ILE A 167 -4.64 7.57 4.15
N CYS A 168 -5.47 7.95 5.11
CA CYS A 168 -5.08 8.83 6.21
C CYS A 168 -5.87 8.54 7.48
N ASN A 169 -5.42 9.09 8.61
CA ASN A 169 -6.25 9.11 9.80
C ASN A 169 -7.43 10.06 9.60
N GLU A 170 -8.53 9.81 10.31
CA GLU A 170 -9.69 10.68 10.27
C GLU A 170 -9.38 12.10 10.76
N SER A 171 -8.53 12.23 11.79
CA SER A 171 -8.05 13.52 12.32
C SER A 171 -7.35 14.38 11.26
N ASP A 172 -6.65 13.74 10.31
CA ASP A 172 -5.82 14.40 9.31
C ASP A 172 -6.62 14.77 8.05
N ARG A 173 -7.87 14.30 7.95
CA ARG A 173 -8.72 14.47 6.77
C ARG A 173 -8.94 15.93 6.41
N ARG A 174 -9.09 16.82 7.40
CA ARG A 174 -9.29 18.26 7.16
C ARG A 174 -8.02 18.90 6.57
N THR A 175 -6.86 18.56 7.11
CA THR A 175 -5.55 19.04 6.64
C THR A 175 -5.31 18.62 5.20
N ILE A 176 -5.52 17.34 4.88
CA ILE A 176 -5.34 16.80 3.53
C ILE A 176 -6.29 17.45 2.52
N LYS A 177 -7.56 17.66 2.90
CA LYS A 177 -8.52 18.40 2.03
C LYS A 177 -8.06 19.83 1.77
N GLY A 178 -7.55 20.52 2.78
CA GLY A 178 -7.01 21.87 2.64
C GLY A 178 -5.79 21.91 1.71
N ALA A 179 -4.89 20.95 1.83
CA ALA A 179 -3.74 20.82 0.95
C ALA A 179 -4.15 20.51 -0.50
N LEU A 180 -5.09 19.59 -0.72
CA LEU A 180 -5.63 19.32 -2.05
C LEU A 180 -6.30 20.55 -2.68
N PHE A 181 -7.01 21.34 -1.88
CA PHE A 181 -7.59 22.60 -2.36
C PHE A 181 -6.50 23.56 -2.87
N LYS A 182 -5.42 23.75 -2.12
CA LYS A 182 -4.28 24.57 -2.56
C LYS A 182 -3.61 24.02 -3.83
N LEU A 183 -3.47 22.70 -3.94
CA LEU A 183 -2.86 22.07 -5.13
C LEU A 183 -3.76 22.13 -6.37
N LYS A 184 -5.08 22.21 -6.19
CA LYS A 184 -6.03 22.45 -7.29
C LYS A 184 -6.02 23.91 -7.74
N HIS A 185 -5.80 24.82 -6.80
CA HIS A 185 -5.84 26.26 -7.00
C HIS A 185 -4.50 26.90 -6.62
N PRO A 186 -3.41 26.62 -7.37
CA PRO A 186 -2.07 27.10 -7.00
C PRO A 186 -1.92 28.64 -7.02
N TRP A 187 -2.94 29.36 -7.50
CA TRP A 187 -2.98 30.82 -7.61
C TRP A 187 -3.95 31.48 -6.62
N SER A 188 -4.54 30.72 -5.67
CA SER A 188 -5.44 31.25 -4.63
C SER A 188 -4.73 31.58 -3.34
#